data_AF-A0A4U0SPI6-F1
#
_entry.id   AF-A0A4U0SPI6-F1
#
_cell.length_a   1.000
_cell.length_b   1.000
_cell.length_c   1.000
_cell.angle_alpha   90.00
_cell.angle_beta   90.00
_cell.angle_gamma   90.00
#
_symmetry.space_group_name_H-M   'P 1'
#
loop_
_entity.id
_entity.type
_entity.pdbx_description
1 polymer ?
#
loop_
_entity_poly.entity_id
_entity_poly.type
_entity_poly.pdbx_seq_one_letter_code
_entity_poly.pdbx_strand_id
1 'polypeptide(L)'
;MAERIDIYDANLHHLGAMDRIEAHLQGKWHRTVHCWVVSAERGGQILLQKRSDTMKNFPGLLDVSAAGHLEAGEPVEAGLREVTEELGIEVDRSRLHHLGERVEVADQKNGQRNREYQSVCLIPVRHPAVRVRGGAGRGVRPRVAADREWDAPAHRGHGLVDAAGPHLRKVRR
;
A
#
# COMPACT_ATOMS: atom_id res chain seq x y z
N MET A 1 -10.07 -11.74 -18.71
CA MET A 1 -9.83 -12.91 -17.85
C MET A 1 -10.18 -12.46 -16.44
N ALA A 2 -10.93 -13.25 -15.68
CA ALA A 2 -11.32 -12.92 -14.31
C ALA A 2 -10.10 -13.05 -13.39
N GLU A 3 -9.75 -11.98 -12.68
CA GLU A 3 -8.64 -11.95 -11.73
C GLU A 3 -9.05 -12.71 -10.47
N ARG A 4 -8.42 -13.86 -10.23
CA ARG A 4 -8.71 -14.71 -9.07
C ARG A 4 -7.77 -14.36 -7.93
N ILE A 5 -8.33 -14.20 -6.74
CA ILE A 5 -7.59 -13.83 -5.52
C ILE A 5 -7.81 -14.89 -4.44
N ASP A 6 -6.81 -15.03 -3.56
CA ASP A 6 -6.94 -15.89 -2.39
C ASP A 6 -7.94 -15.31 -1.37
N ILE A 7 -8.74 -16.21 -0.81
CA ILE A 7 -9.76 -15.93 0.19
C ILE A 7 -9.33 -16.52 1.54
N TYR A 8 -9.58 -15.76 2.58
CA TYR A 8 -9.20 -16.08 3.95
C TYR A 8 -10.41 -16.02 4.88
N ASP A 9 -10.21 -16.43 6.13
CA ASP A 9 -11.08 -16.06 7.26
C ASP A 9 -10.56 -14.78 7.95
N ALA A 10 -11.24 -14.38 9.03
CA ALA A 10 -10.87 -13.21 9.84
C ALA A 10 -9.61 -13.42 10.71
N ASN A 11 -8.98 -14.59 10.64
CA ASN A 11 -7.76 -14.94 11.35
C ASN A 11 -6.60 -15.26 10.38
N LEU A 12 -6.71 -14.83 9.11
CA LEU A 12 -5.73 -15.11 8.05
C LEU A 12 -5.52 -16.59 7.71
N HIS A 13 -6.47 -17.48 8.02
CA HIS A 13 -6.43 -18.84 7.50
C HIS A 13 -6.95 -18.87 6.07
N HIS A 14 -6.17 -19.47 5.16
CA HIS A 14 -6.54 -19.62 3.75
C HIS A 14 -7.72 -20.59 3.59
N LEU A 15 -8.72 -20.19 2.80
CA LEU A 15 -9.96 -20.95 2.55
C LEU A 15 -10.13 -21.37 1.08
N GLY A 16 -9.31 -20.83 0.17
CA GLY A 16 -9.42 -21.08 -1.27
C GLY A 16 -9.23 -19.79 -2.08
N ALA A 17 -9.77 -19.75 -3.30
CA ALA A 17 -9.65 -18.58 -4.18
C ALA A 17 -10.93 -18.35 -5.01
N MET A 18 -11.26 -17.08 -5.27
CA MET A 18 -12.49 -16.64 -5.93
C MET A 18 -12.20 -15.50 -6.93
N ASP A 19 -13.11 -15.24 -7.87
CA ASP A 19 -13.08 -13.99 -8.64
C ASP A 19 -13.10 -12.76 -7.70
N ARG A 20 -12.29 -11.76 -8.03
CA ARG A 20 -12.16 -10.55 -7.21
C ARG A 20 -13.49 -9.81 -7.03
N ILE A 21 -14.30 -9.66 -8.07
CA ILE A 21 -15.57 -8.92 -7.99
C ILE A 21 -16.53 -9.67 -7.08
N GLU A 22 -16.63 -11.00 -7.25
CA GLU A 22 -17.42 -11.85 -6.37
C GLU A 22 -16.98 -11.76 -4.91
N ALA A 23 -15.66 -11.75 -4.65
CA ALA A 23 -15.11 -11.61 -3.31
C ALA A 23 -15.57 -10.32 -2.62
N HIS A 24 -15.52 -9.17 -3.32
CA HIS A 24 -15.99 -7.89 -2.80
C HIS A 24 -17.51 -7.86 -2.61
N LEU A 25 -18.27 -8.41 -3.55
CA LEU A 25 -19.73 -8.47 -3.45
C LEU A 25 -20.18 -9.35 -2.29
N GLN A 26 -19.47 -10.46 -2.02
CA GLN A 26 -19.74 -11.39 -0.92
C GLN A 26 -19.10 -10.97 0.41
N GLY A 27 -18.23 -9.96 0.42
CA GLY A 27 -17.50 -9.52 1.62
C GLY A 27 -16.54 -10.59 2.13
N LYS A 28 -15.87 -11.31 1.23
CA LYS A 28 -14.86 -12.32 1.56
C LYS A 28 -13.54 -11.65 1.95
N TRP A 29 -12.91 -12.17 3.01
CA TRP A 29 -11.58 -11.71 3.40
C TRP A 29 -10.57 -12.08 2.33
N HIS A 30 -9.72 -11.13 1.95
CA HIS A 30 -8.68 -11.33 0.95
C HIS A 30 -7.47 -10.44 1.23
N ARG A 31 -6.37 -10.69 0.52
CA ARG A 31 -5.13 -9.90 0.67
C ARG A 31 -4.98 -8.88 -0.45
N THR A 32 -4.41 -7.75 -0.09
CA THR A 32 -3.96 -6.70 -1.01
C THR A 32 -2.55 -6.25 -0.63
N VAL A 33 -1.93 -5.46 -1.48
CA VAL A 33 -0.60 -4.89 -1.25
C VAL A 33 -0.66 -3.38 -1.41
N HIS A 34 -0.06 -2.66 -0.47
CA HIS A 34 0.05 -1.20 -0.48
C HIS A 34 1.53 -0.83 -0.55
N CYS A 35 1.97 -0.35 -1.71
CA CYS A 35 3.35 0.02 -1.98
C CYS A 35 3.54 1.53 -1.79
N TRP A 36 4.39 1.92 -0.85
CA TRP A 36 4.77 3.30 -0.57
C TRP A 36 6.15 3.60 -1.16
N VAL A 37 6.18 4.40 -2.21
CA VAL A 37 7.43 4.87 -2.82
C VAL A 37 7.92 6.10 -2.06
N VAL A 38 9.09 5.98 -1.46
CA VAL A 38 9.68 7.01 -0.60
C VAL A 38 11.06 7.42 -1.07
N SER A 39 11.44 8.67 -0.81
CA SER A 39 12.81 9.16 -0.98
C SER A 39 13.28 9.83 0.30
N ALA A 40 14.54 9.60 0.67
CA ALA A 40 15.18 10.28 1.79
C ALA A 40 15.68 11.70 1.41
N GLU A 41 15.57 12.09 0.14
CA GLU A 41 16.00 13.42 -0.29
C GLU A 41 15.14 14.52 0.34
N ARG A 42 15.74 15.70 0.51
CA ARG A 42 15.05 16.92 0.98
C ARG A 42 14.25 16.72 2.29
N GLY A 43 14.73 15.85 3.17
CA GLY A 43 14.11 15.61 4.49
C GLY A 43 13.01 14.56 4.50
N GLY A 44 12.85 13.79 3.42
CA GLY A 44 11.85 12.73 3.32
C GLY A 44 10.69 13.15 2.42
N GLN A 45 10.42 12.34 1.41
CA GLN A 45 9.32 12.53 0.46
C GLN A 45 8.58 11.22 0.26
N ILE A 46 7.26 11.31 0.13
CA ILE A 46 6.39 10.19 -0.20
C ILE A 46 5.67 10.54 -1.49
N LEU A 47 5.67 9.59 -2.44
CA LEU A 47 4.87 9.71 -3.64
C LEU A 47 3.42 9.35 -3.33
N LEU A 48 2.49 10.26 -3.56
CA LEU A 48 1.05 9.98 -3.51
C LEU A 48 0.51 9.88 -4.93
N GLN A 49 -0.38 8.93 -5.18
CA GLN A 49 -1.09 8.83 -6.44
C GLN A 49 -2.34 9.72 -6.36
N LYS A 50 -2.64 10.48 -7.42
CA LYS A 50 -3.97 11.09 -7.58
C LYS A 50 -4.81 10.15 -8.44
N ARG A 51 -5.90 9.64 -7.88
CA ARG A 51 -6.80 8.71 -8.57
C ARG A 51 -7.46 9.39 -9.77
N SER A 52 -7.63 8.64 -10.87
CA SER A 52 -8.35 9.13 -12.04
C SER A 52 -9.79 9.53 -11.67
N ASP A 53 -10.29 10.60 -12.30
CA ASP A 53 -11.68 11.05 -12.12
C ASP A 53 -12.70 10.01 -12.63
N THR A 54 -12.26 9.03 -13.42
CA THR A 54 -13.07 7.93 -13.94
C THR A 54 -13.14 6.71 -13.01
N MET A 55 -12.43 6.73 -11.88
CA MET A 55 -12.46 5.61 -10.93
C MET A 55 -13.82 5.48 -10.26
N LYS A 56 -14.32 4.24 -10.16
CA LYS A 56 -15.61 3.95 -9.50
C LYS A 56 -15.63 4.36 -8.03
N ASN A 57 -14.52 4.14 -7.32
CA ASN A 57 -14.35 4.48 -5.92
C ASN A 57 -13.32 5.61 -5.80
N PHE A 58 -13.68 6.65 -5.03
CA PHE A 58 -12.82 7.77 -4.66
C PHE A 58 -12.17 8.52 -5.85
N PRO A 59 -12.94 8.96 -6.86
CA PRO A 59 -12.38 9.68 -8.01
C PRO A 59 -11.72 11.00 -7.58
N GLY A 60 -10.56 11.31 -8.16
CA GLY A 60 -9.85 12.57 -7.96
C GLY A 60 -9.14 12.77 -6.61
N LEU A 61 -9.26 11.81 -5.68
CA LEU A 61 -8.63 11.86 -4.36
C LEU A 61 -7.17 11.38 -4.40
N LEU A 62 -6.40 11.74 -3.38
CA LEU A 62 -5.06 11.20 -3.15
C LEU A 62 -5.14 9.80 -2.54
N ASP A 63 -4.21 8.94 -2.95
CA ASP A 63 -4.09 7.55 -2.54
C ASP A 63 -2.60 7.21 -2.29
N VAL A 64 -2.35 5.99 -1.82
CA VAL A 64 -1.01 5.41 -1.71
C VAL A 64 -0.28 5.42 -3.06
N SER A 65 1.03 5.19 -3.08
CA SER A 65 1.79 5.30 -4.34
C SER A 65 1.30 4.32 -5.40
N ALA A 66 1.12 3.06 -5.01
CA ALA A 66 0.44 2.04 -5.80
C ALA A 66 -0.18 1.00 -4.88
N ALA A 67 -1.35 0.48 -5.23
CA ALA A 67 -1.97 -0.61 -4.48
C ALA A 67 -2.80 -1.48 -5.40
N GLY A 68 -2.92 -2.76 -5.04
CA GLY A 68 -3.70 -3.70 -5.81
C GLY A 68 -3.87 -5.03 -5.13
N HIS A 69 -4.51 -5.94 -5.85
CA HIS A 69 -4.77 -7.30 -5.42
C HIS A 69 -3.60 -8.20 -5.80
N LEU A 70 -3.34 -9.21 -4.96
CA LEU A 70 -2.45 -10.31 -5.32
C LEU A 70 -3.29 -11.39 -6.01
N GLU A 71 -2.81 -11.93 -7.12
CA GLU A 71 -3.45 -13.10 -7.72
C GLU A 71 -3.30 -14.31 -6.77
N ALA A 72 -4.19 -15.29 -6.91
CA ALA A 72 -4.21 -16.46 -6.05
C ALA A 72 -2.87 -17.20 -6.08
N GLY A 73 -2.29 -17.44 -4.90
CA GLY A 73 -0.98 -18.06 -4.72
C GLY A 73 0.22 -17.12 -4.89
N GLU A 74 0.01 -15.84 -5.23
CA GLU A 74 1.12 -14.89 -5.35
C GLU A 74 1.67 -14.46 -3.99
N PRO A 75 3.00 -14.34 -3.86
CA PRO A 75 3.62 -13.75 -2.69
C PRO A 75 3.50 -12.22 -2.74
N VAL A 76 3.74 -11.54 -1.60
CA VAL A 76 3.60 -10.07 -1.49
C VAL A 76 4.47 -9.32 -2.49
N GLU A 77 5.64 -9.86 -2.81
CA GLU A 77 6.61 -9.30 -3.75
C GLU A 77 6.08 -9.23 -5.19
N ALA A 78 5.08 -10.06 -5.54
CA ALA A 78 4.41 -9.96 -6.83
C ALA A 78 3.67 -8.61 -7.00
N GLY A 79 3.27 -7.99 -5.88
CA GLY A 79 2.65 -6.66 -5.81
C GLY A 79 3.48 -5.52 -6.39
N LEU A 80 4.80 -5.70 -6.58
CA LEU A 80 5.63 -4.74 -7.32
C LEU A 80 5.16 -4.53 -8.77
N ARG A 81 4.41 -5.49 -9.32
CA ARG A 81 3.74 -5.34 -10.63
C ARG A 81 2.86 -4.09 -10.66
N GLU A 82 2.09 -3.83 -9.60
CA GLU A 82 1.19 -2.65 -9.50
C GLU A 82 1.97 -1.34 -9.59
N VAL A 83 3.14 -1.25 -8.96
CA VAL A 83 4.03 -0.08 -9.05
C VAL A 83 4.44 0.17 -10.50
N THR A 84 4.76 -0.90 -11.24
CA THR A 84 5.15 -0.80 -12.65
C THR A 84 3.97 -0.43 -13.54
N GLU A 85 2.79 -1.01 -13.30
CA GLU A 85 1.59 -0.78 -14.10
C GLU A 85 1.00 0.62 -13.89
N GLU A 86 0.90 1.07 -12.65
CA GLU A 86 0.26 2.34 -12.31
C GLU A 86 1.20 3.54 -12.45
N LEU A 87 2.48 3.38 -12.04
CA LEU A 87 3.45 4.48 -12.02
C LEU A 87 4.46 4.42 -13.17
N GLY A 88 4.59 3.27 -13.84
CA GLY A 88 5.62 3.07 -14.86
C GLY A 88 7.04 2.97 -14.28
N ILE A 89 7.17 2.72 -12.98
CA ILE A 89 8.45 2.65 -12.26
C ILE A 89 8.87 1.19 -12.16
N GLU A 90 10.03 0.84 -12.74
CA GLU A 90 10.66 -0.47 -12.53
C GLU A 90 11.47 -0.46 -11.24
N VAL A 91 11.21 -1.43 -10.36
CA VAL A 91 11.83 -1.56 -9.04
C VAL A 91 12.34 -2.99 -8.87
N ASP A 92 13.56 -3.14 -8.35
CA ASP A 92 14.10 -4.44 -7.99
C ASP A 92 13.36 -5.02 -6.77
N ARG A 93 13.05 -6.33 -6.81
CA ARG A 93 12.37 -7.03 -5.72
C ARG A 93 13.10 -6.92 -4.39
N SER A 94 14.43 -6.86 -4.40
CA SER A 94 15.27 -6.72 -3.21
C SER A 94 15.07 -5.39 -2.48
N ARG A 95 14.40 -4.42 -3.11
CA ARG A 95 14.10 -3.09 -2.52
C ARG A 95 12.71 -3.02 -1.88
N LEU A 96 11.91 -4.08 -1.96
CA LEU A 96 10.63 -4.11 -1.28
C LEU A 96 10.84 -4.42 0.20
N HIS A 97 10.56 -3.44 1.06
CA HIS A 97 10.61 -3.64 2.51
C HIS A 97 9.19 -3.82 3.05
N HIS A 98 8.86 -5.02 3.49
CA HIS A 98 7.59 -5.27 4.17
C HIS A 98 7.61 -4.62 5.57
N LEU A 99 6.62 -3.77 5.86
CA LEU A 99 6.51 -3.04 7.12
C LEU A 99 5.50 -3.66 8.09
N GLY A 100 4.55 -4.45 7.57
CA GLY A 100 3.51 -5.09 8.37
C GLY A 100 2.18 -5.13 7.63
N GLU A 101 1.13 -5.47 8.37
CA GLU A 101 -0.23 -5.66 7.84
C GLU A 101 -1.17 -4.58 8.39
N ARG A 102 -1.99 -3.99 7.51
CA ARG A 102 -3.13 -3.13 7.88
C ARG A 102 -4.42 -3.88 7.59
N VAL A 103 -5.36 -3.85 8.53
CA VAL A 103 -6.70 -4.43 8.31
C VAL A 103 -7.67 -3.33 7.90
N GLU A 104 -8.44 -3.58 6.85
CA GLU A 104 -9.55 -2.75 6.43
C GLU A 104 -10.87 -3.51 6.44
N VAL A 105 -11.87 -2.90 7.08
CA VAL A 105 -13.26 -3.34 7.09
C VAL A 105 -14.11 -2.15 6.68
N ALA A 106 -14.54 -2.12 5.41
CA ALA A 106 -15.31 -1.01 4.87
C ALA A 106 -16.41 -1.50 3.93
N ASP A 107 -17.60 -0.92 4.06
CA ASP A 107 -18.73 -1.17 3.17
C ASP A 107 -18.91 0.08 2.29
N GLN A 108 -18.79 -0.10 0.98
CA GLN A 108 -18.81 0.97 0.00
C GLN A 108 -20.25 1.24 -0.48
N LYS A 109 -20.53 2.49 -0.86
CA LYS A 109 -21.86 2.90 -1.36
C LYS A 109 -22.32 2.15 -2.61
N ASN A 110 -21.39 1.57 -3.37
CA ASN A 110 -21.65 0.79 -4.57
C ASN A 110 -21.98 -0.70 -4.27
N GLY A 111 -22.07 -1.10 -2.99
CA GLY A 111 -22.35 -2.47 -2.56
C GLY A 111 -21.11 -3.36 -2.40
N GLN A 112 -19.91 -2.88 -2.76
CA GLN A 112 -18.67 -3.61 -2.47
C GLN A 112 -18.37 -3.59 -0.97
N ARG A 113 -17.89 -4.72 -0.45
CA ARG A 113 -17.49 -4.89 0.94
C ARG A 113 -16.01 -5.26 0.97
N ASN A 114 -15.19 -4.34 1.45
CA ASN A 114 -13.77 -4.54 1.63
C ASN A 114 -13.55 -5.20 2.99
N ARG A 115 -12.90 -6.36 2.96
CA ARG A 115 -12.44 -7.13 4.10
C ARG A 115 -11.01 -7.52 3.76
N GLU A 116 -10.09 -6.61 4.01
CA GLU A 116 -8.75 -6.68 3.43
C GLU A 116 -7.67 -6.78 4.50
N TYR A 117 -6.73 -7.68 4.27
CA TYR A 117 -5.40 -7.65 4.88
C TYR A 117 -4.43 -7.04 3.88
N GLN A 118 -4.01 -5.82 4.16
CA GLN A 118 -3.19 -5.02 3.28
C GLN A 118 -1.74 -5.11 3.74
N SER A 119 -0.92 -5.83 2.99
CA SER A 119 0.52 -5.87 3.23
C SER A 119 1.10 -4.50 2.87
N VAL A 120 1.56 -3.77 3.89
CA VAL A 120 2.15 -2.45 3.74
C VAL A 120 3.63 -2.60 3.45
N CYS A 121 4.04 -2.14 2.28
CA CYS A 121 5.40 -2.24 1.79
C CYS A 121 5.98 -0.86 1.49
N LEU A 122 7.27 -0.69 1.74
CA LEU A 122 8.01 0.53 1.48
C LEU A 122 9.09 0.28 0.42
N ILE A 123 9.21 1.22 -0.51
CA ILE A 123 10.11 1.15 -1.66
C ILE A 123 10.97 2.42 -1.69
N PRO A 124 12.25 2.33 -1.28
CA PRO A 124 13.15 3.46 -1.32
C PRO A 124 13.64 3.72 -2.75
N VAL A 125 13.51 4.96 -3.19
CA VAL A 125 14.03 5.48 -4.46
C VAL A 125 14.86 6.74 -4.20
N ARG A 126 15.87 7.01 -5.03
CA ARG A 126 16.61 8.28 -4.95
C ARG A 126 15.71 9.45 -5.33
N HIS A 127 15.17 9.38 -6.55
CA HIS A 127 14.19 10.32 -7.05
C HIS A 127 12.92 9.56 -7.38
N PRO A 128 11.76 9.91 -6.77
CA PRO A 128 10.49 9.43 -7.27
C PRO A 128 10.30 10.09 -8.62
N ALA A 129 10.66 9.38 -9.69
CA ALA A 129 10.58 9.89 -11.05
C ALA A 129 9.10 10.02 -11.44
N VAL A 130 8.47 11.14 -11.08
CA VAL A 130 7.09 11.45 -11.46
C VAL A 130 7.13 12.34 -12.69
N ARG A 131 6.82 11.76 -13.86
CA ARG A 131 6.20 12.58 -14.90
C ARG A 131 4.71 12.58 -14.64
N VAL A 132 4.15 13.74 -14.32
CA VAL A 132 2.70 13.95 -14.41
C VAL A 132 2.32 13.63 -15.85
N ARG A 133 1.60 12.52 -16.10
CA ARG A 133 1.00 12.27 -17.41
C ARG A 133 -0.10 13.31 -17.64
N GLY A 134 0.29 14.51 -18.09
CA GLY A 134 -0.57 15.33 -18.94
C GLY A 134 -0.84 14.54 -20.23
N GLY A 135 -2.05 14.67 -20.78
CA GLY A 135 -2.59 13.79 -21.80
C GLY A 135 -1.67 13.42 -22.96
N ALA A 136 -1.86 12.19 -23.45
CA ALA A 136 -1.39 11.66 -24.73
C ALA A 136 0.10 11.90 -25.08
N GLY A 137 1.00 11.14 -24.46
CA GLY A 137 2.37 11.00 -24.93
C GLY A 137 2.91 9.59 -24.66
N ARG A 138 3.14 8.80 -25.71
CA ARG A 138 3.92 7.56 -25.63
C ARG A 138 5.36 7.95 -25.28
N GLY A 139 5.84 7.56 -24.11
CA GLY A 139 7.17 7.91 -23.63
C GLY A 139 7.75 6.83 -22.72
N VAL A 140 9.00 6.48 -22.99
CA VAL A 140 9.88 5.50 -22.35
C VAL A 140 9.66 5.35 -20.84
N ARG A 141 9.59 4.10 -20.36
CA ARG A 141 9.47 3.75 -18.93
C ARG A 141 10.76 4.14 -18.19
N PRO A 142 10.71 5.02 -17.18
CA PRO A 142 11.90 5.36 -16.40
C PRO A 142 12.35 4.15 -15.57
N ARG A 143 13.57 3.65 -15.84
CA ARG A 143 14.27 2.75 -14.92
C ARG A 143 14.86 3.58 -13.79
N VAL A 144 14.55 3.23 -12.55
CA VAL A 144 15.24 3.82 -11.40
C VAL A 144 16.61 3.15 -11.31
N ALA A 145 17.67 3.92 -11.56
CA ALA A 145 19.03 3.42 -11.45
C ALA A 145 19.30 2.95 -10.01
N ALA A 146 19.80 1.71 -9.88
CA ALA A 146 20.57 1.31 -8.72
C ALA A 146 21.70 2.33 -8.55
N ASP A 147 21.91 2.84 -7.34
CA ASP A 147 23.25 2.90 -6.75
C ASP A 147 23.19 3.55 -5.37
N ARG A 148 23.78 2.83 -4.42
CA ARG A 148 23.86 3.00 -2.95
C ARG A 148 22.77 2.33 -2.13
N GLU A 149 23.25 1.59 -1.12
CA GLU A 149 22.50 0.93 -0.07
C GLU A 149 21.62 1.96 0.65
N TRP A 150 20.37 1.56 0.91
CA TRP A 150 19.50 2.28 1.82
C TRP A 150 20.03 2.03 3.24
N ASP A 151 20.77 2.99 3.79
CA ASP A 151 21.07 3.02 5.22
C ASP A 151 19.82 3.50 5.96
N ALA A 152 18.99 2.55 6.40
CA ALA A 152 17.84 2.85 7.25
C ALA A 152 18.32 3.72 8.44
N PRO A 153 17.67 4.85 8.74
CA PRO A 153 18.03 5.63 9.91
C PRO A 153 17.88 4.73 11.15
N ALA A 154 19.00 4.52 11.86
CA ALA A 154 19.04 3.72 13.07
C ALA A 154 17.89 4.14 13.98
N HIS A 155 17.04 3.17 14.35
CA HIS A 155 15.96 3.35 15.31
C HIS A 155 16.56 3.92 16.61
N ARG A 156 16.54 5.25 16.77
CA ARG A 156 16.63 5.84 18.10
C ARG A 156 15.28 5.54 18.72
N GLY A 157 15.25 4.56 19.62
CA GLY A 157 14.06 4.19 20.37
C GLY A 157 13.43 5.44 20.96
N HIS A 158 12.33 5.88 20.37
CA HIS A 158 11.42 6.78 21.05
C HIS A 158 10.71 5.91 22.08
N GLY A 159 11.15 6.08 23.33
CA GLY A 159 10.51 5.45 24.48
C GLY A 159 9.02 5.70 24.45
N LEU A 160 8.27 4.65 24.81
CA LEU A 160 6.86 4.71 25.14
C LEU A 160 6.62 5.90 26.07
N VAL A 161 5.97 6.94 25.55
CA VAL A 161 5.36 7.97 26.38
C VAL A 161 4.12 7.36 26.98
N ASP A 162 4.22 6.98 28.25
CA ASP A 162 3.13 6.54 29.09
C ASP A 162 2.04 7.62 29.12
N ALA A 163 0.87 7.30 28.57
CA ALA A 163 -0.31 8.16 28.63
C ALA A 163 -0.98 8.01 29.99
N ALA A 164 -0.36 8.54 31.05
CA ALA A 164 -1.01 8.74 32.34
C ALA A 164 -1.68 10.13 32.34
N GLY A 165 -3.02 10.13 32.22
CA GLY A 165 -3.83 11.33 32.21
C GLY A 165 -3.72 12.17 33.50
N PRO A 166 -3.91 13.49 33.43
CA PRO A 166 -3.92 14.32 34.61
C PRO A 166 -5.34 14.33 35.19
N HIS A 167 -5.53 13.78 36.39
CA HIS A 167 -6.42 14.32 37.43
C HIS A 167 -6.50 13.35 38.59
N LEU A 168 -5.86 13.70 39.71
CA LEU A 168 -6.41 13.52 41.06
C LEU A 168 -5.63 14.43 42.00
N ARG A 169 -6.36 15.37 42.61
CA ARG A 169 -5.86 16.37 43.56
C ARG A 169 -5.43 15.68 44.85
N LYS A 170 -4.28 16.07 45.39
CA LYS A 170 -3.85 15.76 46.75
C LYS A 170 -4.85 16.36 47.76
N VAL A 171 -5.49 15.53 48.55
CA VAL A 171 -6.04 15.94 49.86
C VAL A 171 -5.00 15.57 50.92
N ARG A 172 -4.50 16.58 51.63
CA ARG A 172 -3.72 16.41 52.86
C ARG A 172 -4.66 16.56 54.05
N ARG A 173 -4.81 15.52 54.86
CA ARG A 173 -4.52 15.47 56.30
C ARG A 173 -4.66 14.04 56.77
#